data_AF-A0A959NF18-F1
#
_entry.id   AF-A0A959NF18-F1
#
_cell.length_a   1.000
_cell.length_b   1.000
_cell.length_c   1.000
_cell.angle_alpha   90.00
_cell.angle_beta   90.00
_cell.angle_gamma   90.00
#
_symmetry.space_group_name_H-M   'P 1'
#
loop_
_entity.id
_entity.type
_entity.pdbx_description
1 polymer ?
#
loop_
_entity_poly.entity_id
_entity_poly.type
_entity_poly.pdbx_seq_one_letter_code
_entity_poly.pdbx_strand_id
1 'polypeptide(L)'
;MEETTTNNNNGPTDQEEQAPKENQPKTKWYVLRVISGKERKIKEYLDKEVNRGGWDQVKQIFLPVEKVYKVASGKKVMRERNYYPGYVMIEIVEGKLTDDLRDVVRNSPNVMHFLGKENPIALRKAEVNKMLGKMDEMAEAGGVNMIEPFIVGETIKII
;
A
#
# COMPACT_ATOMS: atom_id res chain seq x y z
N MET A 1 -18.40 40.52 61.31
CA MET A 1 -17.57 39.33 61.64
C MET A 1 -18.07 38.23 60.72
N GLU A 2 -17.17 37.82 59.83
CA GLU A 2 -17.35 37.17 58.52
C GLU A 2 -17.96 35.76 58.60
N GLU A 3 -18.98 35.48 57.79
CA GLU A 3 -18.99 34.70 56.54
C GLU A 3 -18.79 33.18 56.70
N THR A 4 -19.83 32.43 56.34
CA THR A 4 -19.76 31.01 56.03
C THR A 4 -20.43 30.73 54.68
N THR A 5 -19.72 29.92 53.89
CA THR A 5 -20.19 29.06 52.79
C THR A 5 -20.30 29.67 51.39
N THR A 6 -19.18 29.55 50.65
CA THR A 6 -19.11 29.57 49.19
C THR A 6 -19.62 28.26 48.61
N ASN A 7 -20.58 28.35 47.70
CA ASN A 7 -20.87 27.34 46.69
C ASN A 7 -20.84 28.07 45.34
N ASN A 8 -20.10 27.57 44.35
CA ASN A 8 -20.51 27.58 42.94
C ASN A 8 -19.48 26.84 42.06
N ASN A 9 -20.04 25.89 41.30
CA ASN A 9 -19.38 24.95 40.42
C ASN A 9 -18.83 25.59 39.14
N ASN A 10 -17.65 25.10 38.76
CA ASN A 10 -17.02 25.28 37.45
C ASN A 10 -17.80 24.57 36.34
N GLY A 11 -17.85 25.20 35.17
CA GLY A 11 -18.13 24.57 33.87
C GLY A 11 -17.11 25.09 32.84
N PRO A 12 -16.67 24.26 31.89
CA PRO A 12 -15.27 24.22 31.48
C PRO A 12 -14.98 24.90 30.14
N THR A 13 -13.72 25.28 30.03
CA THR A 13 -13.00 25.76 28.84
C THR A 13 -13.03 24.72 27.72
N ASP A 14 -13.54 25.13 26.54
CA ASP A 14 -13.37 24.41 25.28
C ASP A 14 -11.89 24.46 24.86
N GLN A 15 -11.17 23.36 25.14
CA GLN A 15 -9.97 23.00 24.39
C GLN A 15 -10.18 21.56 23.93
N GLU A 16 -10.35 21.38 22.63
CA GLU A 16 -10.38 20.07 21.96
C GLU A 16 -9.05 19.35 22.20
N GLU A 17 -9.10 18.40 23.12
CA GLU A 17 -8.04 17.44 23.42
C GLU A 17 -7.75 16.57 22.19
N GLN A 18 -6.67 16.87 21.46
CA GLN A 18 -6.10 15.94 20.49
C GLN A 18 -5.44 14.79 21.25
N ALA A 19 -6.13 13.65 21.33
CA ALA A 19 -5.61 12.43 21.94
C ALA A 19 -4.28 11.98 21.26
N PRO A 20 -3.22 11.67 22.02
CA PRO A 20 -2.01 11.07 21.45
C PRO A 20 -2.31 9.63 21.02
N LYS A 21 -2.22 9.32 19.72
CA LYS A 21 -2.19 7.94 19.23
C LYS A 21 -0.82 7.32 19.56
N GLU A 22 -0.66 6.92 20.81
CA GLU A 22 0.55 6.32 21.36
C GLU A 22 0.61 4.81 21.06
N ASN A 23 1.78 4.34 20.59
CA ASN A 23 2.23 2.94 20.44
C ASN A 23 1.67 2.03 19.33
N GLN A 24 1.53 2.51 18.09
CA GLN A 24 1.71 1.59 16.95
C GLN A 24 3.18 1.52 16.54
N PRO A 25 3.77 0.33 16.35
CA PRO A 25 5.14 0.22 15.85
C PRO A 25 5.18 0.90 14.48
N LYS A 26 6.03 1.93 14.35
CA LYS A 26 6.22 2.63 13.08
C LYS A 26 6.63 1.61 12.03
N THR A 27 6.00 1.64 10.88
CA THR A 27 6.33 0.77 9.74
C THR A 27 6.98 1.56 8.63
N LYS A 28 7.77 0.87 7.81
CA LYS A 28 8.41 1.37 6.60
C LYS A 28 8.10 0.45 5.44
N TRP A 29 7.90 1.05 4.29
CA TRP A 29 7.66 0.34 3.04
C TRP A 29 8.97 0.21 2.27
N TYR A 30 9.26 -1.00 1.83
CA TYR A 30 10.40 -1.32 0.97
C TYR A 30 9.89 -1.84 -0.37
N VAL A 31 10.71 -1.69 -1.40
CA VAL A 31 10.37 -2.12 -2.76
C VAL A 31 11.30 -3.25 -3.19
N LEU A 32 10.71 -4.28 -3.79
CA LEU A 32 11.38 -5.41 -4.40
C LEU A 32 11.26 -5.29 -5.92
N ARG A 33 12.39 -5.46 -6.60
CA ARG A 33 12.41 -5.66 -8.05
C ARG A 33 12.22 -7.15 -8.32
N VAL A 34 11.27 -7.46 -9.19
CA VAL A 34 10.88 -8.83 -9.51
C VAL A 34 10.69 -9.04 -11.01
N ILE A 35 10.60 -10.29 -11.43
CA ILE A 35 10.25 -10.62 -12.81
C ILE A 35 8.79 -10.21 -13.11
N SER A 36 8.62 -9.39 -14.14
CA SER A 36 7.31 -8.93 -14.61
C SER A 36 6.43 -10.11 -15.05
N GLY A 37 5.14 -10.05 -14.72
CA GLY A 37 4.14 -11.07 -15.04
C GLY A 37 4.06 -12.24 -14.05
N LYS A 38 4.94 -12.28 -13.04
CA LYS A 38 4.94 -13.29 -11.97
C LYS A 38 4.67 -12.70 -10.58
N GLU A 39 4.34 -11.42 -10.48
CA GLU A 39 4.26 -10.68 -9.23
C GLU A 39 3.23 -11.29 -8.27
N ARG A 40 2.07 -11.73 -8.77
CA ARG A 40 1.07 -12.47 -7.97
C ARG A 40 1.64 -13.71 -7.31
N LYS A 41 2.31 -14.55 -8.10
CA LYS A 41 2.91 -15.79 -7.61
C LYS A 41 4.02 -15.50 -6.59
N ILE A 42 4.76 -14.41 -6.78
CA ILE A 42 5.82 -13.98 -5.86
C ILE A 42 5.22 -13.48 -4.55
N LYS A 43 4.15 -12.68 -4.59
CA LYS A 43 3.43 -12.27 -3.38
C LYS A 43 2.97 -13.48 -2.58
N GLU A 44 2.28 -14.42 -3.22
CA GLU A 44 1.80 -15.65 -2.56
C GLU A 44 2.95 -16.49 -1.99
N TYR A 45 4.06 -16.59 -2.71
CA TYR A 45 5.25 -17.27 -2.23
C TYR A 45 5.84 -16.57 -1.00
N LEU A 46 6.08 -15.26 -1.09
CA LEU A 46 6.65 -14.46 -0.01
C LEU A 46 5.74 -14.45 1.22
N ASP A 47 4.42 -14.33 1.05
CA ASP A 47 3.46 -14.45 2.16
C ASP A 47 3.63 -15.80 2.87
N LYS A 48 3.75 -16.91 2.13
CA LYS A 48 3.97 -18.24 2.72
C LYS A 48 5.33 -18.36 3.40
N GLU A 49 6.39 -17.83 2.81
CA GLU A 49 7.73 -17.84 3.41
C GLU A 49 7.79 -17.01 4.69
N VAL A 50 7.16 -15.83 4.69
CA VAL A 50 7.06 -14.93 5.84
C VAL A 50 6.34 -15.65 6.99
N ASN A 51 5.20 -16.26 6.71
CA ASN A 51 4.44 -17.02 7.69
C ASN A 51 5.19 -18.26 8.19
N ARG A 52 5.88 -19.00 7.31
CA ARG A 52 6.64 -20.20 7.69
C ARG A 52 7.88 -19.87 8.51
N GLY A 53 8.54 -18.76 8.20
CA GLY A 53 9.76 -18.30 8.86
C GLY A 53 9.53 -17.54 10.17
N GLY A 54 8.28 -17.32 10.59
CA GLY A 54 7.95 -16.55 11.79
C GLY A 54 8.33 -15.08 11.67
N TRP A 55 8.25 -14.51 10.47
CA TRP A 55 8.70 -13.16 10.19
C TRP A 55 7.64 -12.10 10.55
N ASP A 56 7.20 -12.04 11.81
CA ASP A 56 6.11 -11.17 12.32
C ASP A 56 6.36 -9.65 12.19
N GLN A 57 7.59 -9.25 11.90
CA GLN A 57 7.90 -7.85 11.56
C GLN A 57 7.41 -7.45 10.17
N VAL A 58 7.17 -8.40 9.27
CA VAL A 58 6.55 -8.13 7.97
C VAL A 58 5.06 -8.02 8.21
N LYS A 59 4.49 -6.83 7.97
CA LYS A 59 3.07 -6.57 8.21
C LYS A 59 2.22 -6.98 7.02
N GLN A 60 2.66 -6.64 5.81
CA GLN A 60 1.95 -7.01 4.60
C GLN A 60 2.86 -6.91 3.38
N ILE A 61 2.50 -7.67 2.35
CA ILE A 61 3.07 -7.59 1.02
C ILE A 61 1.98 -7.11 0.07
N PHE A 62 2.27 -6.05 -0.67
CA PHE A 62 1.33 -5.38 -1.56
C PHE A 62 1.79 -5.46 -3.02
N LEU A 63 0.83 -5.60 -3.92
CA LEU A 63 1.04 -5.59 -5.37
C LEU A 63 0.31 -4.42 -6.03
N PRO A 64 1.01 -3.58 -6.83
CA PRO A 64 0.42 -2.47 -7.56
C PRO A 64 -0.28 -2.96 -8.84
N VAL A 65 -1.37 -3.70 -8.66
CA VAL A 65 -2.23 -4.18 -9.75
C VAL A 65 -3.52 -3.38 -9.79
N GLU A 66 -3.89 -2.93 -10.99
CA GLU A 66 -5.12 -2.22 -11.24
C GLU A 66 -6.13 -3.17 -11.90
N LYS A 67 -7.37 -3.18 -11.40
CA LYS A 67 -8.47 -3.88 -12.07
C LYS A 67 -9.01 -2.95 -13.15
N VAL A 68 -8.90 -3.34 -14.42
CA VAL A 68 -9.44 -2.64 -15.58
C VAL A 68 -10.57 -3.47 -16.20
N TYR A 69 -11.68 -2.83 -16.56
CA TYR A 69 -12.75 -3.49 -17.30
C TYR A 69 -12.55 -3.28 -18.80
N LYS A 70 -12.38 -4.38 -19.54
CA LYS A 70 -12.39 -4.34 -21.00
C LYS A 70 -13.73 -4.84 -21.52
N VAL A 71 -14.32 -4.12 -22.46
CA VAL A 71 -15.47 -4.63 -23.21
C VAL A 71 -14.95 -5.57 -24.29
N ALA A 72 -15.16 -6.87 -24.12
CA ALA A 72 -14.85 -7.87 -25.12
C ALA A 72 -16.16 -8.53 -25.54
N SER A 73 -16.48 -8.49 -26.83
CA SER A 73 -17.68 -9.12 -27.39
C SER A 73 -18.98 -8.68 -26.69
N GLY A 74 -19.10 -7.39 -26.34
CA GLY A 74 -20.29 -6.82 -25.68
C GLY A 74 -20.41 -7.14 -24.18
N LYS A 75 -19.48 -7.90 -23.58
CA LYS A 75 -19.47 -8.19 -22.14
C LYS A 75 -18.33 -7.46 -21.45
N LYS A 76 -18.60 -6.91 -20.26
CA LYS A 76 -17.58 -6.32 -19.38
C LYS A 76 -16.74 -7.45 -18.79
N VAL A 77 -15.48 -7.57 -19.22
CA VAL A 77 -14.52 -8.52 -18.67
C VAL A 77 -13.54 -7.78 -17.78
N MET A 78 -13.51 -8.13 -16.49
CA MET A 78 -12.50 -7.63 -15.56
C MET A 78 -11.16 -8.26 -15.91
N ARG A 79 -10.15 -7.41 -16.15
CA ARG A 79 -8.76 -7.79 -16.37
C ARG A 79 -7.90 -7.06 -15.37
N GLU A 80 -6.81 -7.67 -14.95
CA GLU A 80 -5.85 -7.00 -14.08
C GLU A 80 -4.71 -6.50 -14.95
N ARG A 81 -4.33 -5.24 -14.73
CA ARG A 81 -3.24 -4.57 -15.40
C ARG A 81 -2.24 -4.11 -14.33
N ASN A 82 -0.98 -4.49 -14.46
CA ASN A 82 0.04 -4.05 -13.52
C ASN A 82 0.31 -2.56 -13.74
N TYR A 83 0.13 -1.75 -12.69
CA TYR A 83 0.43 -0.31 -12.71
C TYR A 83 1.94 -0.07 -12.60
N TYR A 84 2.63 -0.86 -11.78
CA TYR A 84 4.09 -0.92 -11.71
C TYR A 84 4.58 -2.35 -12.00
N PRO A 85 4.78 -2.73 -13.29
CA PRO A 85 5.26 -4.07 -13.63
C PRO A 85 6.66 -4.31 -13.07
N GLY A 86 6.89 -5.50 -12.51
CA GLY A 86 8.17 -5.87 -11.92
C GLY A 86 8.46 -5.28 -10.55
N TYR A 87 7.45 -4.74 -9.84
CA TYR A 87 7.60 -4.20 -8.49
C TYR A 87 6.64 -4.86 -7.50
N VAL A 88 7.17 -5.20 -6.32
CA VAL A 88 6.40 -5.66 -5.16
C VAL A 88 6.77 -4.79 -3.96
N MET A 89 5.78 -4.40 -3.17
CA MET A 89 5.99 -3.56 -2.00
C MET A 89 5.83 -4.41 -0.75
N ILE A 90 6.65 -4.18 0.26
CA ILE A 90 6.61 -4.90 1.53
C ILE A 90 6.64 -3.90 2.68
N GLU A 91 5.68 -4.02 3.59
CA GLU A 91 5.60 -3.24 4.82
C GLU A 91 6.29 -4.00 5.95
N ILE A 92 7.28 -3.37 6.57
CA ILE A 92 8.09 -3.96 7.65
C ILE A 92 8.16 -2.97 8.81
N VAL A 93 8.15 -3.48 10.04
CA VAL A 93 8.39 -2.64 11.23
C VAL A 93 9.75 -1.92 11.12
N GLU A 94 9.75 -0.63 11.43
CA GLU A 94 10.94 0.23 11.38
C GLU A 94 12.05 -0.35 12.27
N GLY A 95 13.25 -0.49 11.71
CA GLY A 95 14.40 -1.05 12.41
C GLY A 95 14.38 -2.57 12.60
N LYS A 96 13.39 -3.28 12.03
CA LYS A 96 13.28 -4.75 12.07
C LYS A 96 13.59 -5.42 10.73
N LEU A 97 14.16 -4.70 9.77
CA LEU A 97 14.70 -5.32 8.57
C LEU A 97 16.04 -5.99 8.92
N THR A 98 16.00 -7.27 9.24
CA THR A 98 17.18 -8.09 9.54
C THR A 98 17.85 -8.59 8.26
N ASP A 99 19.14 -8.92 8.36
CA ASP A 99 19.89 -9.48 7.22
C ASP A 99 19.34 -10.84 6.78
N ASP A 100 18.90 -11.68 7.73
CA ASP A 100 18.23 -12.94 7.43
C ASP A 100 16.97 -12.75 6.56
N LEU A 101 16.12 -11.77 6.90
CA LEU A 101 14.93 -11.45 6.11
C LEU A 101 15.32 -10.96 4.71
N ARG A 102 16.40 -10.18 4.61
CA ARG A 102 16.91 -9.71 3.32
C ARG A 102 17.39 -10.88 2.45
N ASP A 103 18.06 -11.85 3.05
CA ASP A 103 18.57 -13.03 2.36
C ASP A 103 17.45 -13.97 1.94
N VAL A 104 16.44 -14.19 2.79
CA VAL A 104 15.23 -14.95 2.45
C VAL A 104 14.54 -14.35 1.22
N VAL A 105 14.36 -13.03 1.19
CA VAL A 105 13.72 -12.34 0.07
C VAL A 105 14.60 -12.40 -1.19
N ARG A 106 15.92 -12.26 -1.08
CA ARG A 106 16.84 -12.39 -2.22
C ARG A 106 16.86 -13.81 -2.81
N ASN A 107 16.80 -14.82 -1.96
CA ASN A 107 16.78 -16.22 -2.35
C ASN A 107 15.40 -16.69 -2.84
N SER A 108 14.38 -15.83 -2.75
CA SER A 108 13.04 -16.16 -3.22
C SER A 108 12.98 -16.21 -4.76
N PRO A 109 12.26 -17.19 -5.33
CA PRO A 109 12.22 -17.40 -6.76
C PRO A 109 11.57 -16.22 -7.48
N ASN A 110 12.19 -15.77 -8.58
CA ASN A 110 11.76 -14.63 -9.41
C ASN A 110 11.85 -13.26 -8.73
N VAL A 111 12.41 -13.18 -7.51
CA VAL A 111 12.85 -11.92 -6.91
C VAL A 111 14.25 -11.60 -7.43
N MET A 112 14.50 -10.36 -7.80
CA MET A 112 15.83 -9.92 -8.23
C MET A 112 16.63 -9.36 -7.05
N HIS A 113 16.12 -8.29 -6.43
CA HIS A 113 16.75 -7.65 -5.27
C HIS A 113 15.82 -6.55 -4.71
N PHE A 114 16.12 -6.09 -3.49
CA PHE A 114 15.56 -4.85 -2.96
C PHE A 114 16.00 -3.64 -3.79
N LEU A 115 15.15 -2.62 -3.86
CA LEU A 115 15.57 -1.31 -4.30
C LEU A 115 16.69 -0.80 -3.38
N GLY A 116 17.84 -0.41 -3.95
CA GLY A 116 19.07 -0.11 -3.18
C GLY A 116 20.02 -1.31 -2.99
N LYS A 117 19.67 -2.49 -3.51
CA LYS A 117 20.50 -3.72 -3.51
C LYS A 117 20.96 -4.12 -2.10
N GLU A 118 22.20 -3.77 -1.75
CA GLU A 118 22.84 -4.04 -0.45
C GLU A 118 22.32 -3.17 0.69
N ASN A 119 21.71 -2.04 0.39
CA ASN A 119 21.09 -1.21 1.41
C ASN A 119 19.65 -0.93 0.97
N PRO A 120 18.68 -1.77 1.42
CA PRO A 120 17.28 -1.59 1.06
C PRO A 120 16.79 -0.18 1.40
N ILE A 121 16.30 0.51 0.38
CA ILE A 121 15.81 1.89 0.51
C ILE A 121 14.33 1.83 0.89
N ALA A 122 13.99 2.44 2.02
CA ALA A 122 12.61 2.64 2.43
C ALA A 122 11.99 3.81 1.64
N LEU A 123 10.73 3.65 1.24
CA LEU A 123 9.94 4.70 0.61
C LEU A 123 9.63 5.81 1.62
N ARG A 124 9.60 7.05 1.12
CA ARG A 124 9.14 8.19 1.93
C ARG A 124 7.64 8.08 2.15
N LYS A 125 7.15 8.58 3.28
CA LYS A 125 5.71 8.60 3.60
C LYS A 125 4.86 9.22 2.48
N ALA A 126 5.35 10.28 1.84
CA ALA A 126 4.65 10.91 0.71
C ALA A 126 4.49 9.97 -0.50
N GLU A 127 5.50 9.14 -0.79
CA GLU A 127 5.45 8.18 -1.90
C GLU A 127 4.49 7.02 -1.57
N VAL A 128 4.54 6.52 -0.33
CA VAL A 128 3.62 5.50 0.18
C VAL A 128 2.19 6.01 0.14
N ASN A 129 1.92 7.20 0.66
CA ASN A 129 0.57 7.78 0.66
C ASN A 129 0.05 8.01 -0.76
N LYS A 130 0.91 8.46 -1.68
CA LYS A 130 0.52 8.61 -3.09
C LYS A 130 0.19 7.25 -3.73
N MET A 131 0.91 6.21 -3.35
CA MET A 131 0.72 4.86 -3.87
C MET A 131 -0.53 4.19 -3.29
N LEU A 132 -0.70 4.22 -1.97
CA LEU A 132 -1.88 3.66 -1.29
C LEU A 132 -3.14 4.48 -1.59
N GLY A 133 -3.06 5.81 -1.53
CA GLY A 133 -4.20 6.69 -1.80
C GLY A 133 -4.73 6.55 -3.23
N LYS A 134 -3.86 6.44 -4.24
CA LYS A 134 -4.30 6.13 -5.61
C LYS A 134 -4.98 4.77 -5.73
N MET A 135 -4.58 3.80 -4.91
CA MET A 135 -5.16 2.45 -4.95
C MET A 135 -6.51 2.41 -4.23
N ASP A 136 -6.65 3.14 -3.12
CA ASP A 136 -7.95 3.33 -2.45
C ASP A 136 -8.92 4.07 -3.37
N GLU A 137 -8.48 5.15 -4.03
CA GLU A 137 -9.26 5.83 -5.08
C GLU A 137 -9.65 4.88 -6.22
N MET A 138 -8.73 4.02 -6.69
CA MET A 138 -9.04 3.00 -7.71
C MET A 138 -10.03 1.94 -7.22
N ALA A 139 -9.96 1.55 -5.94
CA ALA A 139 -10.84 0.58 -5.33
C ALA A 139 -12.26 1.15 -5.15
N GLU A 140 -12.37 2.40 -4.69
CA GLU A 140 -13.64 3.12 -4.52
C GLU A 140 -14.28 3.53 -5.85
N ALA A 141 -13.46 3.97 -6.83
CA ALA A 141 -13.93 4.27 -8.19
C ALA A 141 -14.27 3.00 -8.99
N GLY A 142 -14.26 1.82 -8.36
CA GLY A 142 -14.65 0.56 -8.98
C GLY A 142 -13.76 0.12 -10.14
N GLY A 143 -12.48 0.50 -10.18
CA GLY A 143 -11.54 0.10 -11.23
C GLY A 143 -11.88 0.61 -12.63
N VAL A 144 -12.63 1.71 -12.73
CA VAL A 144 -13.11 2.22 -14.03
C VAL A 144 -12.05 3.12 -14.68
N ASN A 145 -10.86 2.58 -14.94
CA ASN A 145 -10.16 2.94 -16.18
C ASN A 145 -10.81 2.11 -17.28
N MET A 146 -11.99 2.55 -17.71
CA MET A 146 -12.60 2.05 -18.93
C MET A 146 -11.68 2.49 -20.06
N ILE A 147 -10.82 1.58 -20.51
CA ILE A 147 -10.18 1.74 -21.80
C ILE A 147 -11.32 1.55 -22.79
N GLU A 148 -12.06 2.63 -23.09
CA GLU A 148 -12.91 2.65 -24.26
C GLU A 148 -11.99 2.33 -25.44
N PRO A 149 -12.21 1.21 -26.14
CA PRO A 149 -11.52 1.02 -27.39
C PRO A 149 -12.05 2.12 -28.31
N PHE A 150 -11.25 3.14 -28.60
CA PHE A 150 -11.53 4.05 -29.69
C PHE A 150 -11.71 3.19 -30.94
N ILE A 151 -12.95 3.10 -31.41
CA ILE A 151 -13.25 2.41 -32.66
C ILE A 151 -12.77 3.36 -33.75
N VAL A 152 -11.78 2.92 -34.53
CA VAL A 152 -11.27 3.69 -35.67
C VAL A 152 -12.43 3.94 -36.64
N GLY A 153 -12.99 5.15 -36.62
CA GLY A 153 -14.18 5.53 -37.41
C GLY A 153 -15.10 6.59 -36.77
N GLU A 154 -14.93 6.95 -35.51
CA GLU A 154 -15.79 7.93 -34.82
C GLU A 154 -15.35 9.39 -35.08
N THR A 155 -16.28 10.25 -35.51
CA THR A 155 -16.02 11.68 -35.77
C THR A 155 -15.96 12.46 -34.45
N ILE A 156 -14.76 12.78 -33.98
CA ILE A 156 -14.57 13.59 -32.77
C ILE A 156 -14.89 15.06 -33.10
N LYS A 157 -15.94 15.61 -32.49
CA LYS A 157 -16.19 17.07 -32.49
C LYS A 157 -15.35 17.72 -31.41
N ILE A 158 -14.48 18.63 -31.83
CA ILE A 158 -13.70 19.52 -30.97
C ILE A 158 -14.62 20.67 -30.53
N ILE A 159 -14.66 20.97 -29.23
CA ILE A 159 -15.24 22.21 -28.66
C ILE A 159 -14.11 23.16 -28.30
#